data_AF-A0A5D3DGJ1-F1
#
_entry.id   AF-A0A5D3DGJ1-F1
#
_cell.length_a   1.000
_cell.length_b   1.000
_cell.length_c   1.000
_cell.angle_alpha   90.00
_cell.angle_beta   90.00
_cell.angle_gamma   90.00
#
_symmetry.space_group_name_H-M   'P 1'
#
loop_
_entity.id
_entity.type
_entity.pdbx_description
1 polymer ?
#
loop_
_entity_poly.entity_id
_entity_poly.type
_entity_poly.pdbx_seq_one_letter_code
_entity_poly.pdbx_strand_id
1 'polypeptide(L)'
;MYNIEDQKDLTEALSSVDVNLWQKAINDEMDSLESNRTWHLVDLPPPCKAIGCKWVLRKKFKPDGSIDKYKARLVAKGFRQRENMDFFDTFSSVTRITSIRVLISIAVLNNLLIHQMDVKTTFLNGDLEEEIYMEQPEGFIVQAQESKVCKLDKSLYGLKQAPKEWHKKFDNLLMSKGFKVNESNKCIYYKTKDFDMKDLGEADVILDIKITRTENGSFLDQSHYIEKILKKYNYFDSKSAFTPYDSSVKLFKNTGDSVNQSEYASIIGSMRYAADCTKPDIAYAVGLLYRFTSRPSLEHWNAINRVMRYLQKTQDLGLHYNKFPVVHEGYNDADWNFLSDNSKDTSGYIFNIAGGAVAWKSKKHTILVKSTMKSEMITLATANLEARWLRSLL
;
A
#
# COMPACT_ATOMS: atom_id res chain seq x y z
N MET A 1 -4.75 3.11 -2.11
CA MET A 1 -4.50 3.26 -3.57
C MET A 1 -5.50 2.40 -4.35
N TYR A 2 -5.94 2.82 -5.55
CA TYR A 2 -6.99 2.26 -6.43
C TYR A 2 -8.45 2.74 -6.20
N ASN A 3 -8.76 3.96 -6.68
CA ASN A 3 -10.00 4.19 -7.44
C ASN A 3 -9.62 4.07 -8.93
N ILE A 4 -10.24 3.14 -9.65
CA ILE A 4 -10.13 2.94 -11.11
C ILE A 4 -11.43 3.46 -11.75
N GLU A 5 -11.89 4.62 -11.33
CA GLU A 5 -12.93 5.34 -12.06
C GLU A 5 -12.33 6.69 -12.47
N ASP A 6 -12.40 6.90 -13.78
CA ASP A 6 -11.97 8.04 -14.58
C ASP A 6 -10.45 8.29 -14.70
N GLN A 7 -9.77 7.47 -15.52
CA GLN A 7 -8.64 7.99 -16.30
C GLN A 7 -9.22 8.68 -17.54
N LYS A 8 -9.43 9.99 -17.46
CA LYS A 8 -9.75 10.80 -18.64
C LYS A 8 -8.48 11.09 -19.41
N ASP A 9 -8.55 10.97 -20.73
CA ASP A 9 -7.49 11.43 -21.62
C ASP A 9 -7.45 12.96 -21.65
N LEU A 10 -6.29 13.54 -21.96
CA LEU A 10 -6.10 15.00 -21.95
C LEU A 10 -7.13 15.71 -22.84
N THR A 11 -7.34 15.21 -24.05
CA THR A 11 -8.30 15.75 -25.02
C THR A 11 -9.74 15.70 -24.50
N GLU A 12 -10.11 14.62 -23.81
CA GLU A 12 -11.45 14.47 -23.21
C GLU A 12 -11.64 15.43 -22.02
N ALA A 13 -10.61 15.61 -21.20
CA ALA A 13 -10.65 16.54 -20.08
C ALA A 13 -10.73 17.99 -20.54
N LEU A 14 -9.99 18.36 -21.60
CA LEU A 14 -10.01 19.70 -22.19
C LEU A 14 -11.29 19.99 -22.98
N SER A 15 -11.99 18.95 -23.45
CA SER A 15 -13.29 19.08 -24.11
C SER A 15 -14.48 19.04 -23.13
N SER A 16 -14.21 18.87 -21.83
CA SER A 16 -15.26 18.76 -20.81
C SER A 16 -15.74 20.12 -20.31
N VAL A 17 -16.95 20.15 -19.74
CA VAL A 17 -17.51 21.37 -19.10
C VAL A 17 -16.60 21.91 -17.98
N ASP A 18 -15.81 21.04 -17.37
CA ASP A 18 -14.88 21.37 -16.28
C ASP A 18 -13.49 21.81 -16.78
N VAL A 19 -13.33 22.16 -18.06
CA VAL A 19 -12.04 22.47 -18.69
C VAL A 19 -11.19 23.46 -17.89
N ASN A 20 -11.79 24.52 -17.35
CA ASN A 20 -11.06 25.52 -16.57
C ASN A 20 -10.43 24.94 -15.29
N LEU A 21 -11.08 23.98 -14.65
CA LEU A 21 -10.60 23.32 -13.44
C LEU A 21 -9.47 22.32 -13.76
N TRP A 22 -9.58 21.62 -14.91
CA TRP A 22 -8.50 20.77 -15.41
C TRP A 22 -7.28 21.58 -15.83
N GLN A 23 -7.47 22.67 -16.58
CA GLN A 23 -6.38 23.53 -17.02
C GLN A 23 -5.62 24.12 -15.84
N LYS A 24 -6.34 24.56 -14.80
CA LYS A 24 -5.71 25.02 -13.56
C LYS A 24 -4.85 23.92 -12.92
N ALA A 25 -5.39 22.71 -12.78
CA ALA A 25 -4.64 21.60 -12.18
C ALA A 25 -3.40 21.20 -13.00
N ILE A 26 -3.48 21.29 -14.34
CA ILE A 26 -2.37 21.03 -15.26
C ILE A 26 -1.30 22.11 -15.12
N ASN A 27 -1.70 23.39 -15.11
CA ASN A 27 -0.77 24.50 -14.92
C ASN A 27 -0.09 24.43 -13.55
N ASP A 28 -0.83 24.14 -12.46
CA ASP A 28 -0.27 23.96 -11.11
C ASP A 28 0.81 22.86 -11.08
N GLU A 29 0.63 21.76 -11.84
CA GLU A 29 1.64 20.70 -11.98
C GLU A 29 2.86 21.19 -12.79
N MET A 30 2.65 21.92 -13.88
CA MET A 30 3.74 22.50 -14.69
C MET A 30 4.57 23.51 -13.89
N ASP A 31 3.93 24.41 -13.14
CA ASP A 31 4.59 25.36 -12.26
C ASP A 31 5.45 24.64 -11.20
N SER A 32 4.95 23.50 -10.69
CA SER A 32 5.73 22.65 -9.79
C SER A 32 6.94 22.01 -10.48
N LEU A 33 6.82 21.63 -11.75
CA LEU A 33 7.92 21.01 -12.51
C LEU A 33 9.02 22.03 -12.84
N GLU A 34 8.62 23.25 -13.20
CA GLU A 34 9.52 24.37 -13.49
C GLU A 34 10.23 24.88 -12.24
N SER A 35 9.50 25.08 -11.13
CA SER A 35 10.08 25.53 -9.86
C SER A 35 11.11 24.56 -9.29
N ASN A 36 10.93 23.25 -9.51
CA ASN A 36 11.90 22.22 -9.11
C ASN A 36 13.06 22.04 -10.10
N ARG A 37 13.05 22.76 -11.24
CA ARG A 37 14.00 22.58 -12.35
C ARG A 37 14.11 21.11 -12.75
N THR A 38 12.96 20.49 -13.01
CA THR A 38 12.85 19.05 -13.22
C THR A 38 13.63 18.59 -14.47
N TRP A 39 13.72 19.45 -15.49
CA TRP A 39 14.42 19.17 -16.73
C TRP A 39 14.87 20.46 -17.43
N HIS A 40 15.71 20.29 -18.44
CA HIS A 40 16.03 21.33 -19.44
C HIS A 40 15.95 20.76 -20.86
N LEU A 41 15.76 21.63 -21.85
CA LEU A 41 15.63 21.23 -23.26
C LEU A 41 16.99 21.06 -23.94
N VAL A 42 17.17 19.93 -24.61
CA VAL A 42 18.39 19.60 -25.37
C VAL A 42 18.04 18.91 -26.69
N ASP A 43 18.97 18.94 -27.63
CA ASP A 43 18.90 18.06 -28.80
C ASP A 43 19.16 16.62 -28.36
N LEU A 44 18.34 15.67 -28.85
CA LEU A 44 18.48 14.26 -28.47
C LEU A 44 19.81 13.70 -29.00
N PRO A 45 20.76 13.32 -28.13
CA PRO A 45 22.06 12.82 -28.60
C PRO A 45 21.89 11.41 -29.19
N PRO A 46 22.32 11.15 -30.43
CA PRO A 46 22.40 9.77 -30.94
C PRO A 46 23.41 8.96 -30.09
N PRO A 47 23.14 7.70 -29.68
CA PRO A 47 22.05 6.79 -30.05
C PRO A 47 20.88 6.73 -29.03
N CYS A 48 20.72 7.76 -28.19
CA CYS A 48 19.71 7.78 -27.13
C CYS A 48 18.29 7.82 -27.69
N LYS A 49 17.33 7.29 -26.93
CA LYS A 49 15.90 7.34 -27.27
C LYS A 49 15.15 8.05 -26.16
N ALA A 50 14.32 9.02 -26.54
CA ALA A 50 13.43 9.67 -25.59
C ALA A 50 12.29 8.72 -25.18
N ILE A 51 11.95 8.72 -23.89
CA ILE A 51 10.73 8.09 -23.40
C ILE A 51 9.57 9.07 -23.55
N GLY A 52 8.38 8.55 -23.90
CA GLY A 52 7.20 9.41 -23.90
C GLY A 52 6.73 9.74 -22.48
N CYS A 53 5.81 10.69 -22.36
CA CYS A 53 5.09 11.00 -21.14
C CYS A 53 3.58 10.91 -21.36
N LYS A 54 2.80 11.02 -20.28
CA LYS A 54 1.34 11.13 -20.32
C LYS A 54 0.80 11.91 -19.12
N TRP A 55 -0.32 12.57 -19.33
CA TRP A 55 -1.10 13.16 -18.25
C TRP A 55 -1.95 12.10 -17.55
N VAL A 56 -1.92 12.09 -16.22
CA VAL A 56 -2.83 11.28 -15.39
C VAL A 56 -3.75 12.22 -14.64
N LEU A 57 -4.99 12.29 -15.12
CA LEU A 57 -6.03 13.17 -14.60
C LEU A 57 -6.97 12.39 -13.68
N ARG A 58 -7.28 12.94 -12.51
CA ARG A 58 -8.21 12.33 -11.54
C ARG A 58 -9.03 13.37 -10.81
N LYS A 59 -10.34 13.12 -10.67
CA LYS A 59 -11.19 13.81 -9.72
C LYS A 59 -11.05 13.16 -8.34
N LYS A 60 -10.88 13.97 -7.32
CA LYS A 60 -11.05 13.55 -5.93
C LYS A 60 -12.41 14.00 -5.45
N PHE A 61 -13.07 13.15 -4.69
CA PHE A 61 -14.37 13.41 -4.09
C PHE A 61 -14.23 13.44 -2.58
N LYS A 62 -15.05 14.27 -1.95
CA LYS A 62 -15.27 14.28 -0.50
C LYS A 62 -16.16 13.08 -0.10
N PRO A 63 -16.24 12.75 1.20
CA PRO A 63 -17.11 11.67 1.68
C PRO A 63 -18.59 11.87 1.34
N ASP A 64 -19.05 13.12 1.17
CA ASP A 64 -20.42 13.48 0.76
C ASP A 64 -20.68 13.29 -0.75
N GLY A 65 -19.69 12.86 -1.53
CA GLY A 65 -19.79 12.67 -2.98
C GLY A 65 -19.55 13.94 -3.80
N SER A 66 -19.37 15.11 -3.17
CA SER A 66 -19.01 16.34 -3.87
C SER A 66 -17.53 16.33 -4.30
N ILE A 67 -17.17 17.15 -5.28
CA ILE A 67 -15.79 17.20 -5.77
C ILE A 67 -14.90 17.92 -4.75
N ASP A 68 -13.86 17.23 -4.28
CA ASP A 68 -12.80 17.77 -3.43
C ASP A 68 -11.81 18.58 -4.28
N LYS A 69 -11.21 17.95 -5.29
CA LYS A 69 -10.25 18.61 -6.19
C LYS A 69 -10.02 17.87 -7.49
N TYR A 70 -9.59 18.64 -8.49
CA TYR A 70 -9.02 18.13 -9.73
C TYR A 70 -7.52 17.92 -9.53
N LYS A 71 -7.00 16.79 -9.99
CA LYS A 71 -5.59 16.44 -9.85
C LYS A 71 -5.04 16.03 -11.19
N ALA A 72 -4.09 16.81 -11.69
CA ALA A 72 -3.26 16.45 -12.83
C ALA A 72 -1.88 16.01 -12.34
N ARG A 73 -1.26 15.08 -13.07
CA ARG A 73 0.13 14.67 -12.87
C ARG A 73 0.76 14.36 -14.21
N LEU A 74 1.95 14.85 -14.44
CA LEU A 74 2.75 14.42 -15.58
C LEU A 74 3.52 13.16 -15.20
N VAL A 75 3.36 12.09 -15.99
CA VAL A 75 3.94 10.78 -15.71
C VAL A 75 4.77 10.31 -16.90
N ALA A 76 6.05 10.06 -16.66
CA ALA A 76 6.93 9.42 -17.63
C ALA A 76 6.45 7.99 -17.94
N LYS A 77 6.56 7.57 -19.21
CA LYS A 77 6.26 6.20 -19.64
C LYS A 77 7.43 5.27 -19.28
N GLY A 78 7.76 5.17 -17.98
CA GLY A 78 8.93 4.43 -17.49
C GLY A 78 8.90 2.92 -17.75
N PHE A 79 7.75 2.35 -18.12
CA PHE A 79 7.69 0.97 -18.63
C PHE A 79 8.48 0.77 -19.94
N ARG A 80 8.80 1.85 -20.67
CA ARG A 80 9.70 1.83 -21.84
C ARG A 80 11.19 1.93 -21.47
N GLN A 81 11.53 2.18 -20.20
CA GLN A 81 12.93 2.23 -19.74
C GLN A 81 13.58 0.84 -19.81
N ARG A 82 14.84 0.83 -20.24
CA ARG A 82 15.70 -0.33 -20.42
C ARG A 82 16.70 -0.43 -19.27
N GLU A 83 16.75 -1.61 -18.65
CA GLU A 83 17.72 -1.92 -17.60
C GLU A 83 19.15 -1.85 -18.14
N ASN A 84 20.08 -1.40 -17.30
CA ASN A 84 21.50 -1.14 -17.64
C ASN A 84 21.76 -0.01 -18.64
N MET A 85 20.72 0.73 -19.06
CA MET A 85 20.86 1.96 -19.85
C MET A 85 20.15 3.12 -19.18
N ASP A 86 18.84 2.97 -18.93
CA ASP A 86 18.00 4.05 -18.41
C ASP A 86 17.81 3.97 -16.88
N PHE A 87 18.17 2.83 -16.28
CA PHE A 87 18.26 2.60 -14.84
C PHE A 87 19.11 1.35 -14.55
N PHE A 88 19.74 1.29 -13.38
CA PHE A 88 20.49 0.11 -12.93
C PHE A 88 19.80 -0.62 -11.78
N ASP A 89 19.42 0.10 -10.74
CA ASP A 89 18.78 -0.46 -9.55
C ASP A 89 17.61 0.42 -9.11
N THR A 90 16.50 -0.23 -8.79
CA THR A 90 15.20 0.40 -8.48
C THR A 90 14.73 0.09 -7.06
N PHE A 91 15.55 -0.60 -6.28
CA PHE A 91 15.19 -0.98 -4.92
C PHE A 91 14.99 0.26 -4.05
N SER A 92 13.78 0.41 -3.52
CA SER A 92 13.45 1.36 -2.46
C SER A 92 12.82 0.59 -1.31
N SER A 93 13.26 0.88 -0.09
CA SER A 93 12.64 0.29 1.10
C SER A 93 11.19 0.76 1.25
N VAL A 94 10.32 -0.14 1.70
CA VAL A 94 8.92 0.13 2.02
C VAL A 94 8.64 -0.34 3.44
N THR A 95 8.01 0.50 4.25
CA THR A 95 7.64 0.18 5.62
C THR A 95 6.61 -0.95 5.65
N ARG A 96 6.86 -1.98 6.48
CA ARG A 96 5.84 -2.99 6.79
C ARG A 96 4.76 -2.38 7.65
N ILE A 97 3.50 -2.70 7.39
CA ILE A 97 2.37 -2.26 8.23
C ILE A 97 2.52 -2.70 9.70
N THR A 98 3.18 -3.83 9.94
CA THR A 98 3.62 -4.27 11.28
C THR A 98 4.43 -3.20 12.00
N SER A 99 5.39 -2.57 11.32
CA SER A 99 6.21 -1.50 11.92
C SER A 99 5.38 -0.29 12.32
N ILE A 100 4.36 0.08 11.53
CA ILE A 100 3.45 1.17 11.86
C ILE A 100 2.66 0.83 13.13
N ARG A 101 2.08 -0.38 13.21
CA ARG A 101 1.37 -0.84 14.41
C ARG A 101 2.27 -0.91 15.64
N VAL A 102 3.51 -1.39 15.48
CA VAL A 102 4.51 -1.41 16.57
C VAL A 102 4.80 0.02 17.05
N LEU A 103 5.08 0.97 16.15
CA LEU A 103 5.32 2.37 16.53
C LEU A 103 4.10 3.00 17.23
N ILE A 104 2.89 2.72 16.76
CA ILE A 104 1.65 3.17 17.43
C ILE A 104 1.54 2.56 18.83
N SER A 105 1.83 1.26 18.98
CA SER A 105 1.81 0.61 20.31
C SER A 105 2.86 1.19 21.26
N ILE A 106 4.06 1.55 20.77
CA ILE A 106 5.10 2.24 21.55
C ILE A 106 4.62 3.63 21.97
N ALA A 107 4.01 4.37 21.05
CA ALA A 107 3.45 5.68 21.37
C ALA A 107 2.39 5.59 22.47
N VAL A 108 1.50 4.58 22.41
CA VAL A 108 0.50 4.32 23.46
C VAL A 108 1.17 3.98 24.80
N LEU A 109 2.15 3.08 24.81
CA LEU A 109 2.87 2.68 26.04
C LEU A 109 3.58 3.86 26.72
N ASN A 110 4.14 4.77 25.93
CA ASN A 110 4.89 5.93 26.41
C ASN A 110 4.05 7.21 26.49
N ASN A 111 2.73 7.12 26.26
CA ASN A 111 1.81 8.25 26.24
C ASN A 111 2.19 9.38 25.25
N LEU A 112 2.85 9.04 24.15
CA LEU A 112 3.29 9.98 23.12
C LEU A 112 2.15 10.35 22.18
N LEU A 113 2.25 11.53 21.57
CA LEU A 113 1.38 11.98 20.49
C LEU A 113 1.94 11.50 19.15
N ILE A 114 1.06 11.20 18.20
CA ILE A 114 1.43 10.81 16.83
C ILE A 114 1.01 11.95 15.92
N HIS A 115 1.95 12.49 15.16
CA HIS A 115 1.70 13.57 14.22
C HIS A 115 1.97 13.07 12.80
N GLN A 116 1.21 13.58 11.83
CA GLN A 116 1.38 13.22 10.43
C GLN A 116 1.98 14.38 9.63
N MET A 117 2.85 14.04 8.68
CA MET A 117 3.40 14.99 7.73
C MET A 117 3.22 14.48 6.29
N ASP A 118 2.75 15.35 5.40
CA ASP A 118 2.70 15.09 3.96
C ASP A 118 3.75 15.94 3.25
N VAL A 119 4.65 15.29 2.51
CA VAL A 119 5.65 15.98 1.71
C VAL A 119 5.08 16.23 0.33
N LYS A 120 5.01 17.50 -0.08
CA LYS A 120 4.56 17.87 -1.41
C LYS A 120 5.55 17.37 -2.46
N THR A 121 5.01 16.82 -3.55
CA THR A 121 5.75 16.47 -4.78
C THR A 121 7.05 15.68 -4.55
N THR A 122 7.01 14.68 -3.67
CA THR A 122 8.17 13.87 -3.25
C THR A 122 9.10 13.45 -4.38
N PHE A 123 8.59 12.87 -5.47
CA PHE A 123 9.45 12.38 -6.55
C PHE A 123 10.17 13.51 -7.30
N LEU A 124 9.61 14.72 -7.39
CA LEU A 124 10.27 15.85 -8.04
C LEU A 124 11.49 16.37 -7.26
N ASN A 125 11.64 15.96 -6.00
CA ASN A 125 12.79 16.35 -5.19
C ASN A 125 14.01 15.47 -5.43
N GLY A 126 13.83 14.23 -5.89
CA GLY A 126 14.91 13.26 -6.10
C GLY A 126 15.82 13.70 -7.24
N ASP A 127 17.14 13.66 -7.04
CA ASP A 127 18.12 13.96 -8.07
C ASP A 127 18.33 12.71 -8.95
N LEU A 128 18.36 12.85 -10.28
CA LEU A 128 18.67 11.73 -11.16
C LEU A 128 20.17 11.64 -11.40
N GLU A 129 20.72 10.43 -11.24
CA GLU A 129 22.11 10.13 -11.61
C GLU A 129 22.21 9.65 -13.06
N GLU A 130 21.17 8.99 -13.57
CA GLU A 130 21.13 8.52 -14.96
C GLU A 130 20.65 9.60 -15.94
N GLU A 131 21.19 9.58 -17.15
CA GLU A 131 20.73 10.45 -18.23
C GLU A 131 19.42 9.92 -18.83
N ILE A 132 18.30 10.56 -18.52
CA ILE A 132 17.00 10.22 -19.08
C ILE A 132 16.48 11.37 -19.94
N TYR A 133 16.11 11.03 -21.17
CA TYR A 133 15.49 11.94 -22.12
C TYR A 133 14.01 11.62 -22.23
N MET A 134 13.17 12.64 -22.17
CA MET A 134 11.71 12.53 -22.25
C MET A 134 11.17 13.42 -23.36
N GLU A 135 10.17 12.95 -24.11
CA GLU A 135 9.43 13.79 -25.05
C GLU A 135 8.76 14.96 -24.32
N GLN A 136 8.68 16.12 -24.98
CA GLN A 136 7.99 17.28 -24.42
C GLN A 136 6.51 16.94 -24.11
N PRO A 137 5.96 17.43 -22.98
CA PRO A 137 4.59 17.16 -22.61
C PRO A 137 3.60 17.69 -23.65
N GLU A 138 2.59 16.88 -23.97
CA GLU A 138 1.49 17.27 -24.85
C GLU A 138 0.80 18.54 -24.30
N GLY A 139 0.60 19.52 -25.17
CA GLY A 139 0.06 20.84 -24.82
C GLY A 139 1.10 21.88 -24.34
N PHE A 140 2.36 21.48 -24.14
CA PHE A 140 3.44 22.31 -23.60
C PHE A 140 4.73 22.20 -24.43
N ILE A 141 4.60 22.03 -25.74
CA ILE A 141 5.74 22.02 -26.67
C ILE A 141 6.20 23.47 -26.88
N VAL A 142 7.50 23.71 -26.70
CA VAL A 142 8.07 25.06 -26.87
C VAL A 142 8.20 25.38 -28.36
N GLN A 143 7.57 26.48 -28.77
CA GLN A 143 7.62 26.97 -30.15
C GLN A 143 9.06 27.22 -30.61
N ALA A 144 9.39 26.82 -31.84
CA ALA A 144 10.74 26.83 -32.43
C ALA A 144 11.76 25.87 -31.80
N GLN A 145 11.34 25.01 -30.86
CA GLN A 145 12.16 23.94 -30.26
C GLN A 145 11.42 22.60 -30.27
N GLU A 146 10.56 22.37 -31.26
CA GLU A 146 9.68 21.21 -31.35
C GLU A 146 10.46 19.88 -31.46
N SER A 147 11.66 19.91 -32.05
CA SER A 147 12.53 18.73 -32.19
C SER A 147 13.31 18.38 -30.93
N LYS A 148 13.34 19.26 -29.93
CA LYS A 148 14.10 19.04 -28.69
C LYS A 148 13.36 18.14 -27.72
N VAL A 149 14.13 17.56 -26.81
CA VAL A 149 13.65 16.67 -25.75
C VAL A 149 14.01 17.23 -24.38
N CYS A 150 13.25 16.84 -23.37
CA CYS A 150 13.54 17.17 -21.97
C CYS A 150 14.60 16.21 -21.42
N LYS A 151 15.79 16.71 -21.08
CA LYS A 151 16.76 15.96 -20.27
C LYS A 151 16.37 16.13 -18.79
N LEU A 152 15.99 15.03 -18.14
CA LEU A 152 15.51 15.04 -16.76
C LEU A 152 16.68 15.19 -15.78
N ASP A 153 16.64 16.24 -14.95
CA ASP A 153 17.59 16.47 -13.86
C ASP A 153 17.04 15.95 -12.52
N LYS A 154 15.71 15.90 -12.39
CA LYS A 154 15.00 15.36 -11.23
C LYS A 154 14.15 14.17 -11.61
N SER A 155 13.91 13.30 -10.63
CA SER A 155 13.06 12.14 -10.84
C SER A 155 11.60 12.56 -11.06
N LEU A 156 10.89 11.83 -11.92
CA LEU A 156 9.50 12.12 -12.28
C LEU A 156 8.62 10.90 -11.96
N TYR A 157 7.33 11.14 -11.75
CA TYR A 157 6.35 10.07 -11.62
C TYR A 157 6.46 9.10 -12.81
N GLY A 158 6.41 7.80 -12.53
CA GLY A 158 6.42 6.76 -13.56
C GLY A 158 7.82 6.26 -13.94
N LEU A 159 8.90 6.98 -13.59
CA LEU A 159 10.24 6.44 -13.67
C LEU A 159 10.43 5.30 -12.67
N LYS A 160 11.16 4.26 -13.08
CA LYS A 160 11.37 3.07 -12.26
C LYS A 160 12.20 3.35 -11.00
N GLN A 161 13.17 4.26 -11.07
CA GLN A 161 14.05 4.63 -9.95
C GLN A 161 13.54 5.79 -9.08
N ALA A 162 12.45 6.47 -9.46
CA ALA A 162 11.98 7.65 -8.72
C ALA A 162 11.74 7.42 -7.21
N PRO A 163 11.18 6.27 -6.77
CA PRO A 163 11.06 5.98 -5.34
C PRO A 163 12.40 5.89 -4.61
N LYS A 164 13.41 5.32 -5.27
CA LYS A 164 14.77 5.17 -4.73
C LYS A 164 15.45 6.52 -4.60
N GLU A 165 15.40 7.35 -5.63
CA GLU A 165 16.04 8.69 -5.58
C GLU A 165 15.39 9.59 -4.54
N TRP A 166 14.07 9.50 -4.38
CA TRP A 166 13.39 10.15 -3.27
C TRP A 166 13.87 9.62 -1.90
N HIS A 167 13.91 8.30 -1.71
CA HIS A 167 14.35 7.70 -0.45
C HIS A 167 15.79 8.11 -0.11
N LYS A 168 16.71 8.07 -1.08
CA LYS A 168 18.11 8.49 -0.93
C LYS A 168 18.22 9.96 -0.51
N LYS A 169 17.47 10.85 -1.16
CA LYS A 169 17.43 12.28 -0.81
C LYS A 169 16.91 12.50 0.62
N PHE A 170 15.82 11.81 0.97
CA PHE A 170 15.19 11.92 2.28
C PHE A 170 16.09 11.37 3.41
N ASP A 171 16.73 10.23 3.16
CA ASP A 171 17.71 9.61 4.08
C ASP A 171 18.88 10.56 4.34
N ASN A 172 19.52 11.08 3.29
CA ASN A 172 20.61 12.07 3.41
C ASN A 172 20.18 13.31 4.20
N LEU A 173 18.96 13.83 3.94
CA LEU A 173 18.42 14.98 4.67
C LEU A 173 18.28 14.66 6.17
N LEU A 174 17.62 13.56 6.53
CA LEU A 174 17.41 13.20 7.93
C LEU A 174 18.73 12.91 8.66
N MET A 175 19.65 12.20 8.02
CA MET A 175 20.98 11.92 8.57
C MET A 175 21.76 13.21 8.80
N SER A 176 21.71 14.18 7.87
CA SER A 176 22.33 15.50 8.05
C SER A 176 21.73 16.31 9.22
N LYS A 177 20.47 16.02 9.59
CA LYS A 177 19.77 16.63 10.73
C LYS A 177 19.95 15.84 12.05
N GLY A 178 20.82 14.83 12.05
CA GLY A 178 21.21 14.05 13.22
C GLY A 178 20.22 12.94 13.59
N PHE A 179 19.32 12.54 12.69
CA PHE A 179 18.55 11.31 12.86
C PHE A 179 19.44 10.10 12.66
N LYS A 180 19.04 8.97 13.24
CA LYS A 180 19.66 7.66 13.01
C LYS A 180 18.64 6.70 12.39
N VAL A 181 19.08 5.91 11.43
CA VAL A 181 18.26 4.87 10.78
C VAL A 181 18.17 3.64 11.70
N ASN A 182 16.99 3.04 11.79
CA ASN A 182 16.82 1.74 12.44
C ASN A 182 17.37 0.61 11.55
N GLU A 183 18.24 -0.23 12.10
CA GLU A 183 18.92 -1.29 11.33
C GLU A 183 17.96 -2.36 10.80
N SER A 184 16.84 -2.60 11.49
CA SER A 184 15.82 -3.58 11.08
C SER A 184 14.83 -3.03 10.05
N ASN A 185 14.75 -1.70 9.91
CA ASN A 185 13.86 -1.04 8.98
C ASN A 185 14.40 0.32 8.53
N LYS A 186 14.88 0.38 7.28
CA LYS A 186 15.44 1.58 6.63
C LYS A 186 14.44 2.73 6.38
N CYS A 187 13.17 2.54 6.73
CA CYS A 187 12.15 3.58 6.68
C CYS A 187 11.83 4.17 8.05
N ILE A 188 12.48 3.69 9.12
CA ILE A 188 12.30 4.20 10.48
C ILE A 188 13.56 4.95 10.89
N TYR A 189 13.34 6.19 11.32
CA TYR A 189 14.37 7.09 11.80
C TYR A 189 14.03 7.48 13.22
N TYR A 190 15.04 7.59 14.08
CA TYR A 190 14.87 8.04 15.45
C TYR A 190 15.90 9.09 15.81
N LYS A 191 15.50 9.99 16.71
CA LYS A 191 16.34 11.04 17.25
C LYS A 191 15.93 11.26 18.70
N THR A 192 16.92 11.37 19.59
CA THR A 192 16.71 11.56 21.04
C THR A 192 16.80 13.02 21.48
N LYS A 193 17.17 13.92 20.57
CA LYS A 193 17.25 15.36 20.80
C LYS A 193 16.16 16.08 20.04
N ASP A 194 15.82 17.27 20.50
CA ASP A 194 14.81 18.12 19.88
C ASP A 194 15.12 18.40 18.40
N PHE A 195 14.03 18.56 17.64
CA PHE A 195 14.08 18.86 16.23
C PHE A 195 12.93 19.79 15.87
N ASP A 196 13.26 20.97 15.37
CA ASP A 196 12.27 21.95 14.94
C ASP A 196 11.51 21.41 13.73
N MET A 197 10.20 21.28 13.89
CA MET A 197 9.30 20.89 12.81
C MET A 197 7.99 21.67 12.89
N LYS A 198 7.38 21.87 11.72
CA LYS A 198 6.03 22.45 11.65
C LYS A 198 5.03 21.38 12.05
N ASP A 199 4.34 21.62 13.15
CA ASP A 199 3.23 20.78 13.59
C ASP A 199 2.02 20.96 12.65
N LEU A 200 1.50 19.84 12.15
CA LEU A 200 0.28 19.78 11.31
C LEU A 200 -0.93 19.23 12.06
N GLY A 201 -0.79 18.98 13.37
CA GLY A 201 -1.80 18.37 14.22
C GLY A 201 -1.55 16.88 14.46
N GLU A 202 -2.34 16.34 15.40
CA GLU A 202 -2.35 14.90 15.69
C GLU A 202 -2.90 14.10 14.50
N ALA A 203 -2.29 12.95 14.27
CA ALA A 203 -2.66 12.05 13.19
C ALA A 203 -4.00 11.35 13.52
N ASP A 204 -4.98 11.59 12.66
CA ASP A 204 -6.30 10.98 12.68
C ASP A 204 -6.44 9.84 11.64
N VAL A 205 -5.66 9.89 10.55
CA VAL A 205 -5.63 8.83 9.52
C VAL A 205 -4.20 8.57 9.00
N ILE A 206 -3.76 7.31 9.04
CA ILE A 206 -2.51 6.86 8.41
C ILE A 206 -2.81 5.73 7.43
N LEU A 207 -2.51 5.93 6.14
CA LEU A 207 -2.73 4.92 5.10
C LEU A 207 -4.15 4.33 5.08
N ASP A 208 -5.18 5.18 5.09
CA ASP A 208 -6.59 4.76 5.16
C ASP A 208 -6.95 3.96 6.44
N ILE A 209 -6.11 3.99 7.49
CA ILE A 209 -6.39 3.47 8.84
C ILE A 209 -6.69 4.67 9.73
N LYS A 210 -7.90 4.69 10.30
CA LYS A 210 -8.28 5.72 11.26
C LYS A 210 -7.64 5.42 12.60
N ILE A 211 -7.10 6.44 13.25
CA ILE A 211 -6.51 6.37 14.58
C ILE A 211 -7.36 7.23 15.51
N THR A 212 -7.97 6.60 16.51
CA THR A 212 -8.76 7.28 17.54
C THR A 212 -8.05 7.11 18.87
N ARG A 213 -7.52 8.20 19.43
CA ARG A 213 -6.95 8.20 20.78
C ARG A 213 -8.07 8.07 21.81
N THR A 214 -7.90 7.19 22.78
CA THR A 214 -8.81 7.01 23.91
C THR A 214 -8.05 7.33 25.21
N GLU A 215 -8.76 7.50 26.33
CA GLU A 215 -8.12 7.77 27.63
C GLU A 215 -7.08 6.69 28.01
N ASN A 216 -7.37 5.44 27.62
CA ASN A 216 -6.54 4.28 27.97
C ASN A 216 -5.64 3.78 26.83
N GLY A 217 -5.63 4.43 25.67
CA GLY A 217 -4.70 4.12 24.59
C GLY A 217 -5.15 4.58 23.20
N SER A 218 -5.23 3.66 22.23
CA SER A 218 -5.60 4.00 20.85
C SER A 218 -6.33 2.88 20.15
N PHE A 219 -7.31 3.26 19.33
CA PHE A 219 -8.14 2.38 18.52
C PHE A 219 -7.86 2.60 17.02
N LEU A 220 -7.63 1.52 16.28
CA LEU A 220 -7.30 1.55 14.86
C LEU A 220 -8.35 0.78 14.07
N ASP A 221 -9.04 1.45 13.17
CA ASP A 221 -10.08 0.84 12.33
C ASP A 221 -9.98 1.24 10.86
N GLN A 222 -10.73 0.51 10.03
CA GLN A 222 -10.82 0.73 8.59
C GLN A 222 -12.28 0.79 8.13
N SER A 223 -13.18 1.25 9.00
CA SER A 223 -14.63 1.33 8.74
C SER A 223 -14.95 1.99 7.39
N HIS A 224 -14.41 3.20 7.14
CA HIS A 224 -14.56 3.92 5.88
C HIS A 224 -14.04 3.15 4.66
N TYR A 225 -12.91 2.46 4.78
CA TYR A 225 -12.36 1.65 3.68
C TYR A 225 -13.24 0.42 3.40
N ILE A 226 -13.74 -0.24 4.45
CA ILE A 226 -14.63 -1.40 4.34
C ILE A 226 -15.95 -0.99 3.71
N GLU A 227 -16.58 0.08 4.18
CA GLU A 227 -17.80 0.64 3.59
C GLU A 227 -17.61 0.93 2.10
N LYS A 228 -16.49 1.56 1.73
CA LYS A 228 -16.15 1.82 0.33
C LYS A 228 -16.06 0.54 -0.50
N ILE A 229 -15.43 -0.52 0.01
CA ILE A 229 -15.35 -1.82 -0.68
C ILE A 229 -16.74 -2.45 -0.81
N LEU A 230 -17.54 -2.41 0.25
CA LEU A 230 -18.89 -2.97 0.26
C LEU A 230 -19.79 -2.26 -0.76
N LYS A 231 -19.73 -0.93 -0.86
CA LYS A 231 -20.44 -0.17 -1.89
C LYS A 231 -19.95 -0.50 -3.30
N LYS A 232 -18.63 -0.54 -3.51
CA LYS A 232 -18.00 -0.84 -4.82
C LYS A 232 -18.47 -2.17 -5.41
N TYR A 233 -18.66 -3.19 -4.58
CA TYR A 233 -19.05 -4.53 -5.03
C TYR A 233 -20.51 -4.90 -4.71
N ASN A 234 -21.34 -3.92 -4.33
CA ASN A 234 -22.78 -4.11 -4.04
C ASN A 234 -23.09 -5.07 -2.88
N TYR A 235 -22.31 -5.03 -1.79
CA TYR A 235 -22.55 -5.79 -0.56
C TYR A 235 -23.00 -4.93 0.64
N PHE A 236 -23.11 -3.62 0.48
CA PHE A 236 -23.46 -2.71 1.58
C PHE A 236 -24.81 -3.06 2.24
N ASP A 237 -25.82 -3.34 1.42
CA ASP A 237 -27.17 -3.75 1.86
C ASP A 237 -27.37 -5.28 1.91
N SER A 238 -26.27 -6.05 1.90
CA SER A 238 -26.36 -7.52 1.88
C SER A 238 -26.66 -8.10 3.27
N LYS A 239 -27.28 -9.28 3.32
CA LYS A 239 -27.53 -10.02 4.57
C LYS A 239 -26.21 -10.33 5.27
N SER A 240 -26.10 -9.92 6.53
CA SER A 240 -24.90 -10.15 7.36
C SER A 240 -24.56 -11.62 7.56
N ALA A 241 -23.27 -11.92 7.72
CA ALA A 241 -22.76 -13.21 8.18
C ALA A 241 -22.06 -13.04 9.55
N PHE A 242 -22.12 -14.07 10.40
CA PHE A 242 -21.53 -14.03 11.74
C PHE A 242 -20.07 -14.48 11.79
N THR A 243 -19.61 -15.23 10.78
CA THR A 243 -18.22 -15.71 10.71
C THR A 243 -17.65 -15.47 9.32
N PRO A 244 -16.34 -15.19 9.22
CA PRO A 244 -15.69 -14.93 7.93
C PRO A 244 -15.58 -16.18 7.05
N TYR A 245 -15.56 -17.36 7.66
CA TYR A 245 -15.49 -18.64 6.96
C TYR A 245 -16.40 -19.68 7.62
N ASP A 246 -16.87 -20.63 6.83
CA ASP A 246 -17.64 -21.78 7.29
C ASP A 246 -16.71 -23.00 7.34
N SER A 247 -16.39 -23.49 8.54
CA SER A 247 -15.45 -24.59 8.74
C SER A 247 -15.92 -25.92 8.13
N SER A 248 -17.23 -26.07 7.87
CA SER A 248 -17.80 -27.24 7.20
C SER A 248 -17.52 -27.24 5.69
N VAL A 249 -17.29 -26.06 5.10
CA VAL A 249 -17.01 -25.92 3.67
C VAL A 249 -15.53 -26.24 3.40
N LYS A 250 -15.30 -27.16 2.45
CA LYS A 250 -13.96 -27.51 1.96
C LYS A 250 -13.82 -27.04 0.53
N LEU A 251 -12.79 -26.23 0.27
CA LEU A 251 -12.52 -25.65 -1.05
C LEU A 251 -11.41 -26.43 -1.76
N PHE A 252 -11.64 -26.78 -3.01
CA PHE A 252 -10.71 -27.56 -3.83
C PHE A 252 -10.32 -26.81 -5.10
N LYS A 253 -9.22 -27.24 -5.72
CA LYS A 253 -8.79 -26.67 -7.00
C LYS A 253 -9.89 -26.88 -8.05
N ASN A 254 -10.33 -25.80 -8.68
CA ASN A 254 -11.38 -25.87 -9.69
C ASN A 254 -10.86 -26.56 -10.97
N THR A 255 -11.60 -27.57 -11.43
CA THR A 255 -11.40 -28.24 -12.73
C THR A 255 -12.52 -27.94 -13.72
N GLY A 256 -13.67 -27.42 -13.24
CA GLY A 256 -14.83 -27.06 -14.06
C GLY A 256 -14.82 -25.61 -14.51
N ASP A 257 -16.01 -25.06 -14.72
CA ASP A 257 -16.21 -23.70 -15.20
C ASP A 257 -15.69 -22.66 -14.20
N SER A 258 -15.10 -21.60 -14.75
CA SER A 258 -14.55 -20.50 -13.95
C SER A 258 -15.52 -19.35 -13.89
N VAL A 259 -15.65 -18.75 -12.70
CA VAL A 259 -16.28 -17.43 -12.56
C VAL A 259 -15.31 -16.34 -13.03
N ASN A 260 -15.77 -15.08 -13.07
CA ASN A 260 -14.96 -13.93 -13.50
C ASN A 260 -13.69 -13.77 -12.65
N GLN A 261 -12.55 -14.13 -13.25
CA GLN A 261 -11.26 -14.14 -12.58
C GLN A 261 -10.81 -12.73 -12.15
N SER A 262 -10.99 -11.74 -13.02
CA SER A 262 -10.55 -10.36 -12.78
C SER A 262 -11.31 -9.74 -11.62
N GLU A 263 -12.62 -9.96 -11.58
CA GLU A 263 -13.47 -9.47 -10.49
C GLU A 263 -13.15 -10.19 -9.17
N TYR A 264 -13.01 -11.52 -9.20
CA TYR A 264 -12.59 -12.32 -8.05
C TYR A 264 -11.25 -11.84 -7.46
N ALA A 265 -10.25 -11.61 -8.31
CA ALA A 265 -8.94 -11.09 -7.91
C ALA A 265 -9.05 -9.69 -7.30
N SER A 266 -9.89 -8.83 -7.88
CA SER A 266 -10.13 -7.47 -7.43
C SER A 266 -10.74 -7.42 -6.02
N ILE A 267 -11.76 -8.25 -5.76
CA ILE A 267 -12.42 -8.34 -4.45
C ILE A 267 -11.44 -8.86 -3.38
N ILE A 268 -10.72 -9.95 -3.67
CA ILE A 268 -9.73 -10.51 -2.73
C ILE A 268 -8.60 -9.51 -2.45
N GLY A 269 -8.08 -8.84 -3.47
CA GLY A 269 -7.04 -7.82 -3.29
C GLY A 269 -7.50 -6.70 -2.37
N SER A 270 -8.77 -6.29 -2.47
CA SER A 270 -9.39 -5.28 -1.61
C SER A 270 -9.54 -5.79 -0.16
N MET A 271 -10.07 -7.00 0.03
CA MET A 271 -10.19 -7.60 1.38
C MET A 271 -8.83 -7.86 2.03
N ARG A 272 -7.81 -8.20 1.23
CA ARG A 272 -6.46 -8.46 1.71
C ARG A 272 -5.83 -7.23 2.34
N TYR A 273 -6.08 -6.04 1.81
CA TYR A 273 -5.61 -4.82 2.45
C TYR A 273 -6.19 -4.66 3.86
N ALA A 274 -7.49 -4.90 4.03
CA ALA A 274 -8.12 -4.86 5.35
C ALA A 274 -7.54 -5.93 6.28
N ALA A 275 -7.36 -7.15 5.76
CA ALA A 275 -6.79 -8.28 6.49
C ALA A 275 -5.36 -8.03 6.98
N ASP A 276 -4.53 -7.36 6.17
CA ASP A 276 -3.14 -7.07 6.50
C ASP A 276 -3.00 -5.85 7.42
N CYS A 277 -4.00 -4.96 7.47
CA CYS A 277 -3.94 -3.69 8.21
C CYS A 277 -4.59 -3.74 9.59
N THR A 278 -5.88 -4.07 9.70
CA THR A 278 -6.63 -4.02 10.98
C THR A 278 -7.56 -5.22 11.23
N LYS A 279 -7.72 -6.15 10.27
CA LYS A 279 -8.66 -7.29 10.36
C LYS A 279 -7.95 -8.65 10.38
N PRO A 280 -7.22 -9.00 11.46
CA PRO A 280 -6.58 -10.31 11.58
C PRO A 280 -7.58 -11.48 11.50
N ASP A 281 -8.83 -11.25 11.91
CA ASP A 281 -9.93 -12.20 11.94
C ASP A 281 -10.33 -12.74 10.56
N ILE A 282 -10.12 -11.98 9.47
CA ILE A 282 -10.38 -12.45 8.10
C ILE A 282 -9.14 -13.01 7.40
N ALA A 283 -7.95 -12.92 8.01
CA ALA A 283 -6.68 -13.22 7.35
C ALA A 283 -6.61 -14.66 6.82
N TYR A 284 -7.16 -15.62 7.57
CA TYR A 284 -7.26 -17.01 7.12
C TYR A 284 -8.15 -17.16 5.89
N ALA A 285 -9.38 -16.63 5.94
CA ALA A 285 -10.37 -16.77 4.87
C ALA A 285 -9.85 -16.14 3.57
N VAL A 286 -9.31 -14.92 3.65
CA VAL A 286 -8.72 -14.22 2.50
C VAL A 286 -7.49 -14.98 1.97
N GLY A 287 -6.62 -15.45 2.86
CA GLY A 287 -5.42 -16.22 2.51
C GLY A 287 -5.72 -17.58 1.85
N LEU A 288 -6.85 -18.21 2.21
CA LEU A 288 -7.36 -19.42 1.57
C LEU A 288 -7.90 -19.12 0.17
N LEU A 289 -8.77 -18.11 0.05
CA LEU A 289 -9.42 -17.73 -1.22
C LEU A 289 -8.43 -17.23 -2.28
N TYR A 290 -7.36 -16.55 -1.86
CA TYR A 290 -6.29 -16.10 -2.74
C TYR A 290 -5.60 -17.26 -3.49
N ARG A 291 -5.64 -18.49 -2.95
CA ARG A 291 -5.02 -19.66 -3.58
C ARG A 291 -5.72 -20.07 -4.89
N PHE A 292 -6.96 -19.60 -5.09
CA PHE A 292 -7.81 -19.99 -6.22
C PHE A 292 -7.98 -18.87 -7.26
N THR A 293 -7.25 -17.76 -7.13
CA THR A 293 -7.36 -16.58 -8.01
C THR A 293 -7.05 -16.87 -9.48
N SER A 294 -6.32 -17.94 -9.81
CA SER A 294 -6.05 -18.29 -11.20
C SER A 294 -7.28 -18.86 -11.94
N ARG A 295 -8.16 -19.57 -11.23
CA ARG A 295 -9.35 -20.21 -11.81
C ARG A 295 -10.42 -20.43 -10.72
N PRO A 296 -11.14 -19.38 -10.30
CA PRO A 296 -12.14 -19.47 -9.24
C PRO A 296 -13.39 -20.24 -9.68
N SER A 297 -14.06 -20.94 -8.77
CA SER A 297 -15.33 -21.67 -9.01
C SER A 297 -16.49 -20.93 -8.35
N LEU A 298 -17.72 -21.40 -8.57
CA LEU A 298 -18.89 -20.86 -7.86
C LEU A 298 -18.80 -21.03 -6.34
N GLU A 299 -18.22 -22.13 -5.85
CA GLU A 299 -17.99 -22.36 -4.42
C GLU A 299 -17.00 -21.34 -3.83
N HIS A 300 -15.92 -21.05 -4.57
CA HIS A 300 -14.99 -19.99 -4.19
C HIS A 300 -15.68 -18.62 -4.12
N TRP A 301 -16.57 -18.34 -5.07
CA TRP A 301 -17.37 -17.12 -5.07
C TRP A 301 -18.31 -17.03 -3.87
N ASN A 302 -18.97 -18.13 -3.52
CA ASN A 302 -19.84 -18.20 -2.34
C ASN A 302 -19.07 -17.97 -1.03
N ALA A 303 -17.83 -18.42 -0.95
CA ALA A 303 -16.97 -18.11 0.19
C ALA A 303 -16.55 -16.63 0.23
N ILE A 304 -16.26 -15.97 -0.91
CA ILE A 304 -16.10 -14.50 -0.97
C ILE A 304 -17.35 -13.78 -0.46
N ASN A 305 -18.54 -14.21 -0.92
CA ASN A 305 -19.82 -13.63 -0.50
C ASN A 305 -19.95 -13.64 1.03
N ARG A 306 -19.54 -14.73 1.67
CA ARG A 306 -19.57 -14.84 3.14
C ARG A 306 -18.64 -13.83 3.81
N VAL A 307 -17.39 -13.69 3.34
CA VAL A 307 -16.43 -12.73 3.92
C VAL A 307 -16.94 -11.29 3.78
N MET A 308 -17.51 -10.93 2.62
CA MET A 308 -18.10 -9.60 2.40
C MET A 308 -19.28 -9.32 3.32
N ARG A 309 -20.18 -10.30 3.49
CA ARG A 309 -21.31 -10.22 4.43
C ARG A 309 -20.86 -10.16 5.89
N TYR A 310 -19.74 -10.78 6.22
CA TYR A 310 -19.14 -10.69 7.55
C TYR A 310 -18.53 -9.31 7.79
N LEU A 311 -17.81 -8.75 6.81
CA LEU A 311 -17.26 -7.40 6.87
C LEU A 311 -18.36 -6.34 7.00
N GLN A 312 -19.51 -6.52 6.36
CA GLN A 312 -20.67 -5.64 6.52
C GLN A 312 -21.12 -5.54 7.98
N LYS A 313 -21.15 -6.67 8.70
CA LYS A 313 -21.53 -6.70 10.11
C LYS A 313 -20.46 -6.14 11.04
N THR A 314 -19.20 -6.32 10.66
CA THR A 314 -18.03 -6.08 11.53
C THR A 314 -17.22 -4.88 11.10
N GLN A 315 -17.79 -3.98 10.29
CA GLN A 315 -17.09 -2.83 9.72
C GLN A 315 -16.37 -1.98 10.78
N ASP A 316 -16.99 -1.81 11.95
CA ASP A 316 -16.49 -0.97 13.05
C ASP A 316 -15.51 -1.69 14.00
N LEU A 317 -15.25 -2.99 13.81
CA LEU A 317 -14.22 -3.67 14.59
C LEU A 317 -12.83 -3.14 14.21
N GLY A 318 -11.91 -3.13 15.18
CA GLY A 318 -10.56 -2.62 14.97
C GLY A 318 -9.59 -3.16 16.01
N LEU A 319 -8.35 -2.70 15.94
CA LEU A 319 -7.32 -3.03 16.92
C LEU A 319 -7.38 -2.02 18.06
N HIS A 320 -7.39 -2.50 19.30
CA HIS A 320 -7.33 -1.66 20.48
C HIS A 320 -6.02 -1.89 21.22
N TYR A 321 -5.22 -0.83 21.37
CA TYR A 321 -4.03 -0.82 22.22
C TYR A 321 -4.38 -0.10 23.51
N ASN A 322 -4.26 -0.79 24.65
CA ASN A 322 -4.74 -0.34 25.96
C ASN A 322 -3.63 -0.37 27.05
N LYS A 323 -2.36 -0.38 26.62
CA LYS A 323 -1.15 -0.44 27.48
C LYS A 323 -0.92 -1.77 28.21
N PHE A 324 -1.87 -2.71 28.23
CA PHE A 324 -1.76 -3.96 28.99
C PHE A 324 -2.13 -5.22 28.19
N PRO A 325 -1.33 -6.30 28.25
CA PRO A 325 -0.05 -6.39 28.95
C PRO A 325 1.03 -5.55 28.25
N VAL A 326 2.01 -5.09 29.04
CA VAL A 326 3.23 -4.42 28.54
C VAL A 326 4.16 -5.44 27.85
N VAL A 327 3.95 -6.73 28.13
CA VAL A 327 4.75 -7.82 27.61
C VAL A 327 4.42 -8.09 26.15
N HIS A 328 5.46 -8.39 25.38
CA HIS A 328 5.33 -8.90 24.02
C HIS A 328 4.97 -10.38 24.06
N GLU A 329 3.76 -10.70 23.59
CA GLU A 329 3.23 -12.07 23.58
C GLU A 329 3.05 -12.55 22.14
N GLY A 330 3.44 -13.80 21.88
CA GLY A 330 3.32 -14.43 20.57
C GLY A 330 2.63 -15.77 20.70
N TYR A 331 1.62 -16.00 19.86
CA TYR A 331 0.94 -17.28 19.72
C TYR A 331 1.16 -17.78 18.30
N ASN A 332 1.31 -19.09 18.16
CA ASN A 332 1.39 -19.74 16.86
C ASN A 332 0.60 -21.03 16.89
N ASP A 333 0.09 -21.43 15.73
CA ASP A 333 -0.72 -22.64 15.60
C ASP A 333 -0.65 -23.15 14.16
N ALA A 334 -0.73 -24.45 13.98
CA ALA A 334 -0.69 -25.10 12.68
C ALA A 334 -1.89 -26.01 12.49
N ASP A 335 -2.58 -25.87 11.36
CA ASP A 335 -3.51 -26.92 10.96
C ASP A 335 -2.76 -28.16 10.48
N TRP A 336 -3.47 -29.28 10.50
CA TRP A 336 -3.04 -30.52 9.88
C TRP A 336 -4.10 -30.94 8.86
N ASN A 337 -3.85 -30.67 7.58
CA ASN A 337 -4.84 -30.92 6.53
C ASN A 337 -4.69 -32.34 5.95
N PHE A 338 -5.73 -33.18 6.12
CA PHE A 338 -5.86 -34.50 5.49
C PHE A 338 -6.74 -34.49 4.22
N LEU A 339 -7.04 -33.30 3.66
CA LEU A 339 -8.05 -33.17 2.59
C LEU A 339 -7.63 -33.82 1.25
N SER A 340 -6.33 -34.00 1.02
CA SER A 340 -5.78 -34.82 -0.07
C SER A 340 -4.30 -35.15 0.20
N ASP A 341 -3.76 -36.17 -0.48
CA ASP A 341 -2.34 -36.58 -0.38
C ASP A 341 -1.35 -35.45 -0.71
N ASN A 342 -1.80 -34.40 -1.40
CA ASN A 342 -1.02 -33.20 -1.76
C ASN A 342 -1.45 -31.93 -1.00
N SER A 343 -2.36 -32.05 -0.03
CA SER A 343 -2.75 -30.91 0.80
C SER A 343 -1.60 -30.54 1.72
N LYS A 344 -1.21 -29.26 1.68
CA LYS A 344 -0.19 -28.71 2.57
C LYS A 344 -0.91 -27.95 3.67
N ASP A 345 -0.41 -28.12 4.88
CA ASP A 345 -0.89 -27.45 6.07
C ASP A 345 -0.88 -25.92 5.92
N THR A 346 -1.71 -25.26 6.70
CA THR A 346 -1.77 -23.82 6.89
C THR A 346 -1.36 -23.53 8.32
N SER A 347 -0.39 -22.65 8.48
CA SER A 347 0.04 -22.18 9.78
C SER A 347 -0.25 -20.70 9.96
N GLY A 348 -0.32 -20.30 11.23
CA GLY A 348 -0.48 -18.92 11.59
C GLY A 348 0.32 -18.55 12.83
N TYR A 349 0.49 -17.24 12.99
CA TYR A 349 0.96 -16.63 14.21
C TYR A 349 0.26 -15.31 14.43
N ILE A 350 0.25 -14.86 15.68
CA ILE A 350 -0.17 -13.52 16.09
C ILE A 350 0.73 -13.05 17.23
N PHE A 351 1.21 -11.82 17.13
CA PHE A 351 2.00 -11.13 18.15
C PHE A 351 1.26 -9.90 18.64
N ASN A 352 1.21 -9.75 19.95
CA ASN A 352 0.55 -8.66 20.64
C ASN A 352 1.57 -7.78 21.37
N ILE A 353 1.35 -6.46 21.34
CA ILE A 353 2.06 -5.46 22.14
C ILE A 353 1.02 -4.46 22.65
N ALA A 354 1.14 -4.03 23.90
CA ALA A 354 0.22 -3.06 24.52
C ALA A 354 -1.26 -3.51 24.47
N GLY A 355 -1.51 -4.81 24.60
CA GLY A 355 -2.85 -5.42 24.57
C GLY A 355 -3.49 -5.60 23.19
N GLY A 356 -2.85 -5.16 22.11
CA GLY A 356 -3.37 -5.27 20.75
C GLY A 356 -2.45 -6.03 19.80
N ALA A 357 -3.02 -6.60 18.74
CA ALA A 357 -2.26 -7.31 17.72
C ALA A 357 -1.39 -6.34 16.90
N VAL A 358 -0.11 -6.66 16.73
CA VAL A 358 0.83 -5.87 15.92
C VAL A 358 1.35 -6.63 14.71
N ALA A 359 1.47 -7.96 14.78
CA ALA A 359 1.89 -8.79 13.67
C ALA A 359 1.04 -10.06 13.62
N TRP A 360 0.63 -10.49 12.43
CA TRP A 360 -0.05 -11.76 12.26
C TRP A 360 0.17 -12.30 10.86
N LYS A 361 -0.09 -13.59 10.69
CA LYS A 361 -0.04 -14.24 9.38
C LYS A 361 -0.89 -15.50 9.37
N SER A 362 -1.46 -15.79 8.21
CA SER A 362 -1.96 -17.12 7.87
C SER A 362 -1.34 -17.55 6.54
N LYS A 363 -0.64 -18.68 6.52
CA LYS A 363 0.18 -19.08 5.36
C LYS A 363 0.16 -20.59 5.14
N LYS A 364 -0.02 -20.99 3.89
CA LYS A 364 0.17 -22.38 3.45
C LYS A 364 1.66 -22.76 3.52
N HIS A 365 1.96 -23.93 4.07
CA HIS A 365 3.28 -24.53 4.06
C HIS A 365 3.79 -24.72 2.63
N THR A 366 5.09 -24.52 2.45
CA THR A 366 5.76 -24.74 1.15
C THR A 366 6.12 -26.21 0.97
N ILE A 367 6.37 -26.93 2.06
CA ILE A 367 6.69 -28.35 2.08
C ILE A 367 5.50 -29.19 2.54
N LEU A 368 5.39 -30.40 2.01
CA LEU A 368 4.44 -31.40 2.52
C LEU A 368 5.00 -31.97 3.82
N VAL A 369 4.18 -31.98 4.85
CA VAL A 369 4.55 -32.47 6.18
C VAL A 369 3.92 -33.84 6.38
N LYS A 370 4.54 -34.72 7.18
CA LYS A 370 4.03 -36.08 7.48
C LYS A 370 3.62 -36.32 8.95
N SER A 371 3.84 -35.37 9.86
CA SER A 371 3.29 -35.40 11.23
C SER A 371 2.90 -34.02 11.76
N THR A 372 1.87 -33.97 12.62
CA THR A 372 1.40 -32.75 13.30
C THR A 372 2.54 -32.01 14.00
N MET A 373 3.39 -32.73 14.72
CA MET A 373 4.58 -32.19 15.38
C MET A 373 5.50 -31.43 14.41
N LYS A 374 5.71 -31.95 13.19
CA LYS A 374 6.57 -31.27 12.22
C LYS A 374 5.90 -30.02 11.66
N SER A 375 4.57 -30.00 11.56
CA SER A 375 3.80 -28.81 11.14
C SER A 375 3.93 -27.71 12.19
N GLU A 376 3.76 -28.06 13.46
CA GLU A 376 3.98 -27.16 14.60
C GLU A 376 5.40 -26.60 14.64
N MET A 377 6.40 -27.44 14.40
CA MET A 377 7.81 -27.02 14.44
C MET A 377 8.18 -26.05 13.31
N ILE A 378 7.62 -26.24 12.10
CA ILE A 378 7.77 -25.29 10.98
C ILE A 378 7.09 -23.95 11.31
N THR A 379 5.93 -24.02 11.93
CA THR A 379 5.14 -22.86 12.36
C THR A 379 5.90 -22.05 13.41
N LEU A 380 6.42 -22.74 14.44
CA LEU A 380 7.25 -22.15 15.47
C LEU A 380 8.52 -21.52 14.90
N ALA A 381 9.18 -22.17 13.94
CA ALA A 381 10.34 -21.59 13.26
C ALA A 381 10.00 -20.30 12.51
N THR A 382 8.82 -20.25 11.86
CA THR A 382 8.33 -19.07 11.16
C THR A 382 7.97 -17.94 12.13
N ALA A 383 7.28 -18.26 13.23
CA ALA A 383 6.97 -17.31 14.29
C ALA A 383 8.25 -16.75 14.93
N ASN A 384 9.26 -17.59 15.17
CA ASN A 384 10.56 -17.17 15.71
C ASN A 384 11.34 -16.21 14.79
N LEU A 385 11.18 -16.31 13.47
CA LEU A 385 11.75 -15.32 12.54
C LEU A 385 11.09 -13.95 12.72
N GLU A 386 9.76 -13.92 12.86
CA GLU A 386 9.03 -12.68 13.08
C GLU A 386 9.35 -12.10 14.47
N ALA A 387 9.39 -12.92 15.51
CA ALA A 387 9.76 -12.51 16.86
C ALA A 387 11.16 -11.89 16.92
N ARG A 388 12.14 -12.48 16.21
CA ARG A 388 13.49 -11.90 16.09
C ARG A 388 13.48 -10.55 15.39
N TRP A 389 12.70 -10.41 14.33
CA TRP A 389 12.57 -9.13 13.62
C TRP A 389 11.91 -8.07 14.52
N LEU A 390 10.84 -8.42 15.25
CA LEU A 390 10.20 -7.53 16.22
C LEU A 390 11.16 -7.10 17.32
N ARG A 391 11.92 -8.04 17.89
CA ARG A 391 12.95 -7.74 18.91
C ARG A 391 14.05 -6.82 18.39
N SER A 392 14.40 -6.91 17.12
CA SER A 392 15.46 -6.08 16.53
C SER A 392 14.94 -4.72 16.07
N LEU A 393 13.61 -4.56 15.93
CA LEU A 393 12.95 -3.31 15.59
C LEU A 393 12.76 -2.42 16.83
N LEU A 394 12.29 -3.02 17.93
CA LEU A 394 12.17 -2.41 19.26
C LEU A 394 13.55 -2.05 19.82
#